data_AF-A0A8J7ZDC1-F1
#
_entry.id   AF-A0A8J7ZDC1-F1
#
_cell.length_a   1.000
_cell.length_b   1.000
_cell.length_c   1.000
_cell.angle_alpha   90.00
_cell.angle_beta   90.00
_cell.angle_gamma   90.00
#
_symmetry.space_group_name_H-M   'P 1'
#
loop_
_entity.id
_entity.type
_entity.pdbx_description
1 polymer ?
#
loop_
_entity_poly.entity_id
_entity_poly.type
_entity_poly.pdbx_seq_one_letter_code
_entity_poly.pdbx_strand_id
1 'polypeptide(L)'
;MSKESAQRRTLKERVEAIFKFIDQQDEVFPKSRLKEIGLNPVVAEKWLELIVYIQSQPKIRLVQSENNTLIEKIEGKYQALMRKQMTDETIPFEERLQSTTDYLKSLYARERLEMERVAKNKKK
;
A
#
# COMPACT_ATOMS: atom_id res chain seq x y z
N MET A 1 17.65 -16.63 33.21
CA MET A 1 17.22 -15.74 32.10
C MET A 1 17.15 -16.58 30.84
N SER A 2 15.92 -16.88 30.38
CA SER A 2 15.69 -17.74 29.22
C SER A 2 16.26 -17.07 27.97
N LYS A 3 17.24 -17.72 27.32
CA LYS A 3 17.65 -17.39 25.97
C LYS A 3 16.50 -17.79 25.05
N GLU A 4 15.60 -16.86 24.76
CA GLU A 4 14.71 -17.00 23.61
C GLU A 4 15.61 -17.19 22.37
N SER A 5 15.57 -18.39 21.80
CA SER A 5 16.21 -18.71 20.54
C SER A 5 15.80 -17.63 19.54
N ALA A 6 16.79 -16.97 18.93
CA ALA A 6 16.59 -15.94 17.91
C ALA A 6 15.88 -16.55 16.69
N GLN A 7 14.57 -16.69 16.78
CA GLN A 7 13.75 -17.19 15.71
C GLN A 7 13.83 -16.16 14.59
N ARG A 8 14.35 -16.58 13.43
CA ARG A 8 14.47 -15.69 12.27
C ARG A 8 13.07 -15.22 11.91
N ARG A 9 12.82 -13.92 12.05
CA ARG A 9 11.55 -13.31 11.63
C ARG A 9 11.22 -13.70 10.19
N THR A 10 9.97 -14.04 9.95
CA THR A 10 9.43 -14.22 8.61
C THR A 10 9.45 -12.88 7.84
N LEU A 11 9.27 -12.93 6.52
CA LEU A 11 9.17 -11.70 5.72
C LEU A 11 8.01 -10.82 6.21
N LYS A 12 6.87 -11.41 6.56
CA LYS A 12 5.70 -10.69 7.06
C LYS A 12 6.00 -9.99 8.39
N GLU A 13 6.52 -10.72 9.37
CA GLU A 13 6.89 -10.16 10.69
C GLU A 13 7.94 -9.05 10.56
N ARG A 14 8.85 -9.16 9.58
CA ARG A 14 9.84 -8.11 9.31
C ARG A 14 9.19 -6.84 8.78
N VAL A 15 8.27 -6.96 7.82
CA VAL A 15 7.54 -5.83 7.25
C VAL A 15 6.68 -5.16 8.33
N GLU A 16 5.97 -5.94 9.15
CA GLU A 16 5.18 -5.43 10.27
C GLU A 16 6.05 -4.67 11.29
N ALA A 17 7.23 -5.19 11.62
CA ALA A 17 8.16 -4.50 12.51
C ALA A 17 8.67 -3.17 11.93
N ILE A 18 8.90 -3.10 10.61
CA ILE A 18 9.33 -1.87 9.93
C ILE A 18 8.22 -0.81 10.02
N PHE A 19 6.98 -1.16 9.65
CA PHE A 19 5.88 -0.20 9.68
C PHE A 19 5.53 0.23 11.11
N LYS A 20 5.50 -0.70 12.06
CA LYS A 20 5.31 -0.37 13.48
C LYS A 20 6.38 0.59 13.99
N PHE A 21 7.63 0.41 13.55
CA PHE A 21 8.71 1.31 13.92
C PHE A 21 8.53 2.70 13.32
N ILE A 22 8.16 2.79 12.03
CA ILE A 22 7.88 4.05 11.33
C ILE A 22 6.73 4.81 12.02
N ASP A 23 5.63 4.12 12.36
CA ASP A 23 4.46 4.74 13.01
C ASP A 23 4.77 5.29 14.41
N GLN A 24 5.86 4.86 15.04
CA GLN A 24 6.31 5.35 16.34
C GLN A 24 7.23 6.58 16.24
N GLN A 25 7.61 7.00 15.02
CA GLN A 25 8.46 8.18 14.83
C GLN A 25 7.59 9.40 14.48
N ASP A 26 7.65 10.43 15.32
CA ASP A 26 6.89 11.67 15.10
C ASP A 26 7.50 12.57 14.00
N GLU A 27 8.80 12.41 13.73
CA GLU A 27 9.56 13.24 12.78
C GLU A 27 10.41 12.39 11.82
N VAL A 28 10.94 13.03 10.78
CA VAL A 28 11.90 12.44 9.85
C VAL A 28 13.11 11.92 10.61
N PHE A 29 13.48 10.67 10.36
CA PHE A 29 14.56 10.00 11.09
C PHE A 29 15.52 9.29 10.15
N PRO A 30 16.80 9.11 10.54
CA PRO A 30 17.77 8.44 9.70
C PRO A 30 17.50 6.93 9.67
N LYS A 31 17.64 6.31 8.49
CA LYS A 31 17.48 4.86 8.28
C LYS A 31 18.32 3.99 9.22
N SER A 32 19.42 4.54 9.77
CA SER A 32 20.25 3.86 10.76
C SER A 32 19.49 3.47 12.04
N ARG A 33 18.40 4.16 12.38
CA ARG A 33 17.54 3.79 13.52
C ARG A 33 16.82 2.45 13.34
N LEU A 34 16.66 1.97 12.11
CA LEU A 34 16.10 0.63 11.85
C LEU A 34 16.97 -0.51 12.42
N LYS A 35 18.19 -0.22 12.87
CA LYS A 35 18.99 -1.16 13.68
C LYS A 35 18.30 -1.55 14.99
N GLU A 36 17.48 -0.68 15.57
CA GLU A 36 16.73 -0.92 16.81
C GLU A 36 15.75 -2.09 16.67
N ILE A 37 15.22 -2.30 15.46
CA ILE A 37 14.37 -3.47 15.13
C ILE A 37 15.16 -4.64 14.52
N GLY A 38 16.50 -4.57 14.54
CA GLY A 38 17.40 -5.61 14.04
C GLY A 38 17.64 -5.58 12.53
N LEU A 39 17.37 -4.48 11.84
CA LEU A 39 17.71 -4.33 10.42
C LEU A 39 19.11 -3.72 10.22
N ASN A 40 19.96 -4.42 9.45
CA ASN A 40 21.22 -3.88 8.96
C ASN A 40 20.94 -2.70 7.98
N PRO A 41 21.71 -1.59 8.01
CA PRO A 41 21.56 -0.46 7.08
C PRO A 41 21.42 -0.81 5.59
N VAL A 42 22.19 -1.77 5.08
CA VAL A 42 22.12 -2.17 3.66
C VAL A 42 20.79 -2.88 3.36
N VAL A 43 20.31 -3.67 4.30
CA VAL A 43 19.03 -4.39 4.18
C VAL A 43 17.86 -3.41 4.37
N ALA A 44 17.99 -2.46 5.29
CA ALA A 44 17.04 -1.38 5.50
C ALA A 44 16.83 -0.57 4.22
N GLU A 45 17.90 -0.18 3.53
CA GLU A 45 17.79 0.55 2.26
C GLU A 45 16.93 -0.20 1.24
N LYS A 46 17.24 -1.49 1.00
CA LYS A 46 16.49 -2.31 0.06
C LYS A 46 15.01 -2.45 0.42
N TRP A 47 14.70 -2.54 1.71
CA TRP A 47 13.31 -2.57 2.17
C TRP A 47 12.61 -1.24 1.94
N LEU A 48 13.26 -0.12 2.25
CA LEU A 48 12.71 1.22 2.05
C LEU A 48 12.48 1.49 0.56
N GLU A 49 13.44 1.18 -0.31
CA GLU A 49 13.28 1.27 -1.77
C GLU A 49 12.10 0.42 -2.28
N LEU A 50 11.97 -0.82 -1.78
CA LEU A 50 10.86 -1.69 -2.14
C LEU A 50 9.51 -1.13 -1.67
N ILE A 51 9.44 -0.58 -0.45
CA ILE A 51 8.24 0.04 0.09
C ILE A 51 7.84 1.25 -0.77
N VAL A 52 8.78 2.14 -1.10
CA VAL A 52 8.56 3.29 -1.99
C VAL A 52 8.05 2.82 -3.36
N TYR A 53 8.68 1.79 -3.94
CA TYR A 53 8.23 1.21 -5.19
C TYR A 53 6.79 0.71 -5.10
N ILE A 54 6.44 -0.07 -4.07
CA ILE A 54 5.10 -0.61 -3.85
C ILE A 54 4.06 0.51 -3.67
N GLN A 55 4.36 1.55 -2.89
CA GLN A 55 3.46 2.70 -2.68
C GLN A 55 3.13 3.45 -3.98
N SER A 56 4.07 3.43 -4.95
CA SER A 56 3.88 4.04 -6.26
C SER A 56 3.06 3.19 -7.25
N GLN A 57 2.78 1.92 -6.93
CA GLN A 57 2.02 0.99 -7.78
C GLN A 57 0.50 1.11 -7.55
N PRO A 58 -0.33 0.69 -8.52
CA PRO A 58 -1.78 0.59 -8.31
C PRO A 58 -2.12 -0.38 -7.18
N LYS A 59 -3.15 -0.08 -6.41
CA LYS A 59 -3.59 -0.98 -5.34
C LYS A 59 -4.10 -2.30 -5.92
N ILE A 60 -3.78 -3.39 -5.22
CA ILE A 60 -4.24 -4.75 -5.53
C ILE A 60 -4.90 -5.38 -4.30
N ARG A 61 -5.74 -6.37 -4.55
CA ARG A 61 -6.34 -7.27 -3.55
C ARG A 61 -6.04 -8.70 -3.95
N LEU A 62 -5.72 -9.55 -2.97
CA LEU A 62 -5.61 -10.99 -3.19
C LEU A 62 -6.96 -11.62 -2.84
N VAL A 63 -7.51 -12.41 -3.77
CA VAL A 63 -8.74 -13.18 -3.56
C VAL A 63 -8.35 -14.64 -3.52
N GLN A 64 -8.40 -15.22 -2.32
CA GLN A 64 -8.11 -16.64 -2.13
C GLN A 64 -9.37 -17.47 -2.37
N SER A 65 -9.21 -18.54 -3.14
CA SER A 65 -10.18 -19.61 -3.35
C SER A 65 -9.53 -20.93 -2.92
N GLU A 66 -10.31 -22.00 -2.75
CA GLU A 66 -9.81 -23.29 -2.25
C GLU A 66 -8.57 -23.80 -3.01
N ASN A 67 -8.53 -23.60 -4.33
CA ASN A 67 -7.45 -24.12 -5.18
C ASN A 67 -6.54 -23.04 -5.77
N ASN A 68 -6.85 -21.75 -5.63
CA ASN A 68 -6.18 -20.68 -6.36
C ASN A 68 -6.11 -19.37 -5.58
N THR A 69 -5.07 -18.57 -5.83
CA THR A 69 -5.00 -17.18 -5.40
C THR A 69 -5.09 -16.28 -6.63
N LEU A 70 -6.13 -15.46 -6.70
CA LEU A 70 -6.34 -14.48 -7.76
C LEU A 70 -5.84 -13.10 -7.33
N ILE A 71 -5.30 -12.34 -8.28
CA ILE A 71 -4.88 -10.95 -8.06
C ILE A 71 -5.92 -10.04 -8.72
N GLU A 72 -6.60 -9.26 -7.91
CA GLU A 72 -7.56 -8.27 -8.35
C GLU A 72 -6.94 -6.88 -8.30
N LYS A 73 -6.96 -6.17 -9.43
CA LYS A 73 -6.53 -4.77 -9.47
C LYS A 73 -7.68 -3.86 -9.03
N ILE A 74 -7.66 -3.42 -7.78
CA ILE A 74 -8.74 -2.57 -7.24
C ILE A 74 -8.67 -1.13 -7.77
N GLU A 75 -7.56 -0.74 -8.38
CA GLU A 75 -7.34 0.61 -8.86
C GLU A 75 -6.95 0.70 -10.34
N GLY A 76 -7.62 1.55 -11.12
CA GLY A 76 -7.29 1.84 -12.51
C GLY A 76 -6.05 2.73 -12.67
N LYS A 77 -5.55 2.86 -13.90
CA LYS A 77 -4.41 3.77 -14.20
C LYS A 77 -4.74 5.23 -13.86
N TYR A 78 -5.94 5.68 -14.19
CA TYR A 78 -6.43 7.03 -13.88
C TYR A 78 -6.48 7.29 -12.36
N GLN A 79 -7.04 6.34 -11.60
CA GLN A 79 -7.11 6.40 -10.14
C GLN A 79 -5.71 6.49 -9.50
N ALA A 80 -4.77 5.66 -9.96
CA ALA A 80 -3.38 5.71 -9.49
C ALA A 80 -2.70 7.06 -9.78
N LEU A 81 -2.99 7.69 -10.94
CA LEU A 81 -2.50 9.02 -11.28
C LEU A 81 -3.05 10.09 -10.33
N MET A 82 -4.37 10.12 -10.12
CA MET A 82 -5.00 11.06 -9.20
C MET A 82 -4.48 10.91 -7.77
N ARG A 83 -4.17 9.66 -7.34
CA ARG A 83 -3.52 9.42 -6.04
C ARG A 83 -2.14 10.05 -5.93
N LYS A 84 -1.32 9.94 -6.98
CA LYS A 84 0.00 10.58 -6.97
C LYS A 84 -0.13 12.09 -6.86
N GLN A 85 -1.05 12.69 -7.60
CA GLN A 85 -1.29 14.13 -7.58
C GLN A 85 -1.80 14.62 -6.22
N MET A 86 -2.74 13.93 -5.57
CA MET A 86 -3.27 14.38 -4.26
C MET A 86 -2.21 14.42 -3.15
N THR A 87 -1.15 13.62 -3.25
CA THR A 87 -0.05 13.57 -2.28
C THR A 87 1.16 14.43 -2.68
N ASP A 88 1.15 15.04 -3.86
CA ASP A 88 2.27 15.83 -4.36
C ASP A 88 2.20 17.26 -3.84
N GLU A 89 2.98 17.56 -2.81
CA GLU A 89 3.00 18.87 -2.16
C GLU A 89 3.50 20.01 -3.07
N THR A 90 4.07 19.70 -4.23
CA THR A 90 4.44 20.71 -5.24
C THR A 90 3.23 21.24 -6.02
N ILE A 91 2.09 20.55 -5.94
CA ILE A 91 0.83 20.93 -6.57
C ILE A 91 0.00 21.80 -5.61
N PRO A 92 -0.61 22.91 -6.10
CA PRO A 92 -1.51 23.75 -5.30
C PRO A 92 -2.60 22.95 -4.59
N PHE A 93 -2.98 23.38 -3.39
CA PHE A 93 -3.95 22.65 -2.56
C PHE A 93 -5.29 22.45 -3.28
N GLU A 94 -5.77 23.46 -4.00
CA GLU A 94 -7.01 23.44 -4.76
C GLU A 94 -6.99 22.36 -5.85
N GLU A 95 -5.87 22.24 -6.57
CA GLU A 95 -5.68 21.21 -7.59
C GLU A 95 -5.62 19.81 -6.96
N ARG A 96 -4.93 19.66 -5.82
CA ARG A 96 -4.91 18.39 -5.07
C ARG A 96 -6.31 17.98 -4.60
N LEU A 97 -7.10 18.93 -4.09
CA LEU A 97 -8.47 18.69 -3.67
C LEU A 97 -9.36 18.26 -4.85
N GLN A 98 -9.14 18.87 -6.02
CA GLN A 98 -9.81 18.47 -7.25
C GLN A 98 -9.43 17.03 -7.65
N SER A 99 -8.14 16.67 -7.65
CA SER A 99 -7.68 15.30 -7.89
C SER A 99 -8.28 14.29 -6.89
N THR A 100 -8.42 14.65 -5.62
CA THR A 100 -9.12 13.81 -4.62
C THR A 100 -10.59 13.62 -4.98
N THR A 101 -11.27 14.68 -5.39
CA THR A 101 -12.68 14.62 -5.80
C THR A 101 -12.87 13.73 -7.03
N ASP A 102 -12.00 13.86 -8.03
CA ASP A 102 -12.05 13.07 -9.25
C ASP A 102 -11.68 11.60 -9.02
N TYR A 103 -10.75 11.35 -8.10
CA TYR A 103 -10.46 9.99 -7.62
C TYR A 103 -11.72 9.33 -7.06
N LEU A 104 -12.43 9.99 -6.14
CA LEU A 104 -13.65 9.46 -5.52
C LEU A 104 -14.78 9.25 -6.53
N LYS A 105 -15.01 10.21 -7.44
CA LYS A 105 -16.00 10.07 -8.53
C LYS A 105 -15.69 8.86 -9.41
N SER A 106 -14.43 8.65 -9.75
CA SER A 106 -14.02 7.53 -10.59
C SER A 106 -14.20 6.16 -9.88
N LEU A 107 -13.96 6.09 -8.57
CA LEU A 107 -14.23 4.89 -7.78
C LEU A 107 -15.72 4.57 -7.77
N TYR A 108 -16.56 5.57 -7.46
CA TYR A 108 -18.00 5.41 -7.46
C TYR A 108 -18.55 4.93 -8.81
N ALA A 109 -18.09 5.54 -9.91
CA ALA A 109 -18.51 5.14 -11.25
C ALA A 109 -18.15 3.67 -11.55
N ARG A 110 -16.96 3.23 -11.13
CA ARG A 110 -16.51 1.84 -11.31
C ARG A 110 -17.34 0.87 -10.49
N GLU A 111 -17.58 1.16 -9.21
CA GLU A 111 -18.41 0.32 -8.33
C GLU A 111 -19.83 0.18 -8.88
N ARG A 112 -20.42 1.28 -9.38
CA ARG A 112 -21.74 1.27 -10.00
C ARG A 112 -21.79 0.33 -11.22
N LEU A 113 -20.81 0.41 -12.11
CA LEU A 113 -20.74 -0.45 -13.30
C LEU A 113 -20.56 -1.93 -12.93
N GLU A 114 -19.79 -2.23 -11.88
CA GLU A 114 -19.66 -3.61 -11.40
C GLU A 114 -20.97 -4.15 -10.83
N MET A 115 -21.69 -3.36 -10.03
CA MET A 115 -23.02 -3.73 -9.52
C MET A 115 -24.00 -4.02 -10.66
N GLU A 116 -24.01 -3.19 -11.70
CA GLU A 116 -24.83 -3.41 -12.90
C GLU A 116 -24.43 -4.71 -13.64
N ARG A 117 -23.13 -4.99 -13.77
CA ARG A 117 -22.62 -6.24 -14.37
C ARG A 117 -23.07 -7.47 -13.58
N VAL A 118 -22.94 -7.44 -12.27
CA VAL A 118 -23.36 -8.53 -11.38
C VAL A 118 -24.87 -8.74 -11.45
N ALA A 119 -25.66 -7.67 -11.46
CA ALA A 119 -27.11 -7.74 -11.60
C ALA A 119 -27.56 -8.35 -12.93
N LYS A 120 -26.87 -8.04 -14.03
CA LYS A 120 -27.14 -8.65 -15.35
C LYS A 120 -26.81 -10.14 -15.38
N ASN A 121 -25.71 -10.56 -14.74
CA ASN A 121 -25.30 -11.96 -14.71
C ASN A 121 -26.21 -12.85 -13.83
N LYS A 122 -26.90 -12.29 -12.82
CA LYS A 122 -27.88 -13.02 -12.00
C LYS A 122 -29.24 -13.21 -12.68
N LYS A 123 -29.51 -12.51 -13.78
CA LYS A 123 -30.77 -12.59 -14.56
C LYS A 123 -30.68 -13.54 -15.76
N LYS A 124 -29.52 -14.14 -16.00
CA LYS A 124 -29.30 -15.24 -16.96
C LYS A 124 -29.24 -16.55 -16.21
#